data_AF-A0A239BUY9-F1
#
_entry.id   AF-A0A239BUY9-F1
#
_cell.length_a   1.000
_cell.length_b   1.000
_cell.length_c   1.000
_cell.angle_alpha   90.00
_cell.angle_beta   90.00
_cell.angle_gamma   90.00
#
_symmetry.space_group_name_H-M   'P 1'
#
loop_
_entity.id
_entity.type
_entity.pdbx_description
1 polymer ?
#
loop_
_entity_poly.entity_id
_entity_poly.type
_entity_poly.pdbx_seq_one_letter_code
_entity_poly.pdbx_strand_id
1 'polypeptide(L)'
;MKPQRPSVLVTGSSSGLGLETAVELAARGWQVVASMRDPQRRAALDARAREAGLDPLDVVALDVTDPDSAKRAVEETLELTGGRLDALVSNAGTASGGAFEDTDEGEWQRVLDTNLLGAMRLTKLVLPVMRAQRSGRLLFVSSDSARYGNPGLSLYCASKWALEGWAESLAYEVEPFGVRVVLVEPGNYDTAIWSTTPRVTPPDSPYAGLLATVERFVEEEHLPRSRDPREVGRAVACALAAGRPPFRVTVGPDARLAAVLGRLPYRATAAAVRRLTGLHRWRP
;
A
#
# COMPACT_ATOMS: atom_id res chain seq x y z
N MET A 1 -17.30 32.07 7.52
CA MET A 1 -16.84 30.72 7.89
C MET A 1 -15.44 30.51 7.32
N LYS A 2 -14.48 30.04 8.11
CA LYS A 2 -13.19 29.57 7.56
C LYS A 2 -13.48 28.37 6.64
N PRO A 3 -12.80 28.22 5.49
CA PRO A 3 -12.97 27.04 4.65
C PRO A 3 -12.63 25.79 5.46
N GLN A 4 -13.49 24.76 5.37
CA GLN A 4 -13.26 23.49 6.04
C GLN A 4 -12.02 22.82 5.42
N ARG A 5 -11.11 22.31 6.27
CA ARG A 5 -9.93 21.57 5.81
C ARG A 5 -10.39 20.29 5.11
N PRO A 6 -9.76 19.88 4.00
CA PRO A 6 -10.10 18.62 3.37
C PRO A 6 -9.73 17.45 4.30
N SER A 7 -10.59 16.45 4.39
CA SER A 7 -10.42 15.33 5.33
C SER A 7 -9.95 14.04 4.63
N VAL A 8 -9.14 13.25 5.33
CA VAL A 8 -8.59 12.00 4.81
C VAL A 8 -8.46 10.93 5.89
N LEU A 9 -8.88 9.71 5.56
CA LEU A 9 -8.59 8.51 6.34
C LEU A 9 -7.36 7.81 5.75
N VAL A 10 -6.29 7.67 6.53
CA VAL A 10 -5.07 6.95 6.13
C VAL A 10 -4.95 5.67 6.94
N THR A 11 -4.90 4.53 6.25
CA THR A 11 -4.85 3.22 6.89
C THR A 11 -3.43 2.70 7.08
N GLY A 12 -3.18 2.01 8.20
CA GLY A 12 -1.86 1.43 8.49
C GLY A 12 -0.79 2.49 8.78
N SER A 13 -1.13 3.44 9.65
CA SER A 13 -0.33 4.65 9.92
C SER A 13 0.59 4.52 11.15
N SER A 14 0.74 3.32 11.72
CA SER A 14 1.64 3.09 12.87
C SER A 14 3.12 3.13 12.49
N SER A 15 3.46 2.93 11.21
CA SER A 15 4.83 2.92 10.71
C SER A 15 4.88 3.07 9.17
N GLY A 16 6.10 3.18 8.63
CA GLY A 16 6.37 3.09 7.19
C GLY A 16 5.63 4.12 6.33
N LEU A 17 5.15 3.68 5.17
CA LEU A 17 4.52 4.57 4.17
C LEU A 17 3.26 5.26 4.70
N GLY A 18 2.43 4.55 5.46
CA GLY A 18 1.19 5.11 6.01
C GLY A 18 1.46 6.23 7.02
N LEU A 19 2.44 6.03 7.89
CA LEU A 19 2.87 7.06 8.85
C LEU A 19 3.36 8.31 8.12
N GLU A 20 4.32 8.17 7.20
CA GLU A 20 4.89 9.33 6.50
C GLU A 20 3.85 10.01 5.59
N THR A 21 2.90 9.25 5.04
CA THR A 21 1.75 9.80 4.32
C THR A 21 0.84 10.62 5.23
N ALA A 22 0.51 10.12 6.42
CA ALA A 22 -0.34 10.84 7.38
C ALA A 22 0.32 12.16 7.82
N VAL A 23 1.61 12.13 8.16
CA VAL A 23 2.38 13.32 8.56
C VAL A 23 2.49 14.33 7.43
N GLU A 24 2.80 13.89 6.20
CA GLU A 24 2.90 14.79 5.04
C GLU A 24 1.57 15.46 4.70
N LEU A 25 0.45 14.72 4.78
CA LEU A 25 -0.88 15.28 4.53
C LEU A 25 -1.29 16.31 5.59
N ALA A 26 -1.03 16.01 6.86
CA ALA A 26 -1.29 16.93 7.97
C ALA A 26 -0.45 18.21 7.84
N ALA A 27 0.83 18.10 7.45
CA ALA A 27 1.71 19.24 7.15
C ALA A 27 1.19 20.13 6.01
N ARG A 28 0.38 19.58 5.11
CA ARG A 28 -0.28 20.30 4.01
C ARG A 28 -1.69 20.78 4.35
N GLY A 29 -2.08 20.73 5.62
CA GLY A 29 -3.33 21.29 6.12
C GLY A 29 -4.56 20.38 5.92
N TRP A 30 -4.37 19.10 5.61
CA TRP A 30 -5.45 18.13 5.65
C TRP A 30 -5.84 17.82 7.10
N GLN A 31 -7.13 17.59 7.34
CA GLN A 31 -7.58 16.92 8.55
C GLN A 31 -7.35 15.42 8.36
N VAL A 32 -6.31 14.89 9.01
CA VAL A 32 -5.91 13.49 8.87
C VAL A 32 -6.46 12.68 10.03
N VAL A 33 -7.28 11.68 9.71
CA VAL A 33 -7.61 10.58 10.62
C VAL A 33 -6.69 9.42 10.27
N ALA A 34 -5.68 9.20 11.11
CA ALA A 34 -4.78 8.06 10.98
C ALA A 34 -5.43 6.81 11.58
N SER A 35 -5.14 5.63 11.03
CA SER A 35 -5.65 4.40 11.63
C SER A 35 -4.58 3.32 11.77
N MET A 36 -4.75 2.51 12.81
CA MET A 36 -3.87 1.39 13.15
C MET A 36 -4.67 0.37 13.98
N ARG A 37 -4.26 -0.90 13.95
CA ARG A 37 -4.95 -1.96 14.71
C ARG A 37 -5.00 -1.68 16.21
N ASP A 38 -3.89 -1.18 16.74
CA ASP A 38 -3.73 -0.87 18.15
C ASP A 38 -3.31 0.60 18.30
N PRO A 39 -4.24 1.51 18.68
CA PRO A 39 -3.93 2.93 18.89
C PRO A 39 -2.85 3.20 19.94
N GLN A 40 -2.54 2.25 20.83
CA GLN A 40 -1.45 2.40 21.80
C GLN A 40 -0.08 2.44 21.11
N ARG A 41 0.03 1.95 19.86
CA ARG A 41 1.27 1.98 19.06
C ARG A 41 1.50 3.29 18.30
N ARG A 42 0.80 4.37 18.67
CA ARG A 42 0.92 5.70 18.02
C ARG A 42 2.23 6.45 18.30
N ALA A 43 3.11 5.95 19.17
CA ALA A 43 4.31 6.67 19.61
C ALA A 43 5.21 7.16 18.45
N ALA A 44 5.42 6.32 17.42
CA ALA A 44 6.21 6.72 16.25
C ALA A 44 5.53 7.81 15.42
N LEU A 45 4.21 7.72 15.25
CA LEU A 45 3.41 8.73 14.54
C LEU A 45 3.47 10.08 15.27
N ASP A 46 3.29 10.08 16.59
CA ASP A 46 3.32 11.29 17.40
C ASP A 46 4.71 11.94 17.43
N ALA A 47 5.77 11.12 17.50
CA ALA A 47 7.15 11.63 17.44
C ALA A 47 7.41 12.31 16.08
N ARG A 48 7.03 11.65 14.98
CA ARG A 48 7.20 12.19 13.63
C ARG A 48 6.33 13.42 13.37
N ALA A 49 5.11 13.48 13.90
CA ALA A 49 4.26 14.66 13.85
C ALA A 49 4.89 15.84 14.61
N ARG A 50 5.42 15.59 15.82
CA ARG A 50 6.13 16.62 16.60
C ARG A 50 7.37 17.14 15.90
N GLU A 51 8.16 16.26 15.30
CA GLU A 51 9.33 16.64 14.47
C GLU A 51 8.93 17.53 13.28
N ALA A 52 7.73 17.33 12.73
CA ALA A 52 7.17 18.15 11.66
C ALA A 52 6.49 19.44 12.16
N GLY A 53 6.49 19.71 13.47
CA GLY A 53 5.84 20.87 14.07
C GLY A 53 4.30 20.81 14.07
N LEU A 54 3.74 19.60 14.07
CA LEU A 54 2.30 19.36 14.05
C LEU A 54 1.77 18.99 15.44
N ASP A 55 0.50 19.34 15.67
CA ASP A 55 -0.27 18.78 16.76
C ASP A 55 -0.47 17.27 16.56
N PRO A 56 -0.76 16.50 17.63
CA PRO A 56 -1.09 15.08 17.50
C PRO A 56 -2.26 14.87 16.54
N LEU A 57 -2.11 13.92 15.62
CA LEU A 57 -3.16 13.55 14.67
C LEU A 57 -4.28 12.78 15.40
N ASP A 58 -5.49 12.86 14.83
CA ASP A 58 -6.59 11.98 15.21
C ASP A 58 -6.24 10.53 14.84
N VAL A 59 -6.55 9.59 15.74
CA VAL A 59 -6.24 8.16 15.55
C VAL A 59 -7.46 7.31 15.87
N VAL A 60 -7.84 6.43 14.94
CA VAL A 60 -8.92 5.44 15.14
C VAL A 60 -8.38 4.00 15.11
N ALA A 61 -9.00 3.12 15.89
CA ALA A 61 -8.68 1.69 15.86
C ALA A 61 -9.24 1.04 14.60
N LEU A 62 -8.38 0.44 13.78
CA LEU A 62 -8.78 -0.23 12.55
C LEU A 62 -7.98 -1.50 12.30
N ASP A 63 -8.67 -2.63 12.36
CA ASP A 63 -8.27 -3.84 11.66
C ASP A 63 -9.06 -3.95 10.34
N VAL A 64 -8.38 -3.85 9.20
CA VAL A 64 -9.01 -3.91 7.88
C VAL A 64 -9.55 -5.30 7.53
N THR A 65 -9.15 -6.33 8.28
CA THR A 65 -9.62 -7.71 8.11
C THR A 65 -10.93 -7.97 8.86
N ASP A 66 -11.26 -7.16 9.87
CA ASP A 66 -12.50 -7.24 10.66
C ASP A 66 -13.56 -6.27 10.11
N PRO A 67 -14.69 -6.76 9.55
CA PRO A 67 -15.78 -5.91 9.07
C PRO A 67 -16.37 -4.97 10.12
N ASP A 68 -16.46 -5.39 11.37
CA ASP A 68 -17.04 -4.57 12.45
C ASP A 68 -16.05 -3.49 12.89
N SER A 69 -14.75 -3.81 12.97
CA SER A 69 -13.71 -2.80 13.17
C SER A 69 -13.70 -1.78 12.04
N ALA A 70 -13.81 -2.21 10.77
CA ALA A 70 -13.85 -1.31 9.62
C ALA A 70 -15.05 -0.36 9.67
N LYS A 71 -16.23 -0.88 10.02
CA LYS A 71 -17.44 -0.08 10.17
C LYS A 71 -17.28 0.98 11.26
N ARG A 72 -16.88 0.59 12.47
CA ARG A 72 -16.68 1.52 13.60
C ARG A 72 -15.65 2.61 13.26
N ALA A 73 -14.53 2.24 12.65
CA ALA A 73 -13.49 3.20 12.29
C ALA A 73 -13.98 4.25 11.28
N VAL A 74 -14.80 3.85 10.30
CA VAL A 74 -15.38 4.79 9.33
C VAL A 74 -16.43 5.69 9.98
N GLU A 75 -17.27 5.16 10.87
CA GLU A 75 -18.24 5.95 11.64
C GLU A 75 -17.53 7.01 12.50
N GLU A 76 -16.53 6.61 13.29
CA GLU A 76 -15.72 7.52 14.11
C GLU A 76 -14.97 8.55 13.26
N THR A 77 -14.41 8.14 12.11
CA THR A 77 -13.78 9.06 11.15
C THR A 77 -14.78 10.13 10.68
N LEU A 78 -16.02 9.75 10.36
CA LEU A 78 -17.04 10.67 9.91
C LEU A 78 -17.48 11.62 11.04
N GLU A 79 -17.55 11.16 12.28
CA GLU A 79 -17.82 12.02 13.43
C GLU A 79 -16.73 13.09 13.60
N LEU A 80 -15.46 12.68 13.57
CA LEU A 80 -14.29 13.58 13.70
C LEU A 80 -14.23 14.63 12.58
N THR A 81 -14.68 14.28 11.38
CA THR A 81 -14.58 15.12 10.18
C THR A 81 -15.85 15.92 9.87
N GLY A 82 -16.89 15.81 10.70
CA GLY A 82 -18.15 16.52 10.52
C GLY A 82 -19.02 15.95 9.39
N GLY A 83 -18.99 14.63 9.21
CA GLY A 83 -19.80 13.87 8.26
C GLY A 83 -19.29 13.91 6.82
N ARG A 84 -18.08 14.43 6.57
CA ARG A 84 -17.49 14.55 5.23
C ARG A 84 -16.16 13.81 5.14
N LEU A 85 -15.93 13.12 4.04
CA LEU A 85 -14.66 12.47 3.75
C LEU A 85 -14.21 12.76 2.33
N ASP A 86 -13.14 13.53 2.17
CA ASP A 86 -12.63 13.92 0.85
C ASP A 86 -11.69 12.86 0.24
N ALA A 87 -11.02 12.07 1.09
CA ALA A 87 -10.13 11.01 0.64
C ALA A 87 -10.06 9.79 1.56
N LEU A 88 -9.82 8.63 0.95
CA LEU A 88 -9.38 7.40 1.61
C LEU A 88 -8.02 7.01 1.00
N VAL A 89 -7.02 6.78 1.86
CA VAL A 89 -5.74 6.18 1.49
C VAL A 89 -5.67 4.76 2.08
N SER A 90 -5.96 3.77 1.24
CA SER A 90 -5.81 2.35 1.54
C SER A 90 -4.33 1.96 1.37
N ASN A 91 -3.60 2.04 2.48
CA ASN A 91 -2.18 1.70 2.60
C ASN A 91 -1.93 0.44 3.44
N ALA A 92 -2.82 0.10 4.38
CA ALA A 92 -2.68 -1.10 5.20
C ALA A 92 -2.40 -2.31 4.31
N GLY A 93 -1.31 -3.03 4.62
CA GLY A 93 -0.81 -4.09 3.78
C GLY A 93 0.21 -4.96 4.49
N THR A 94 0.38 -6.17 3.97
CA THR A 94 1.33 -7.16 4.46
C THR A 94 1.88 -7.97 3.28
N ALA A 95 2.99 -8.66 3.49
CA ALA A 95 3.53 -9.58 2.52
C ALA A 95 3.71 -10.97 3.13
N SER A 96 4.08 -11.91 2.27
CA SER A 96 4.50 -13.27 2.59
C SER A 96 5.56 -13.63 1.55
N GLY A 97 6.71 -14.13 2.02
CA GLY A 97 7.83 -14.52 1.18
C GLY A 97 8.10 -16.02 1.31
N GLY A 98 8.43 -16.68 0.21
CA GLY A 98 8.66 -18.12 0.17
C GLY A 98 8.28 -18.73 -1.17
N ALA A 99 8.52 -20.03 -1.30
CA ALA A 99 7.95 -20.78 -2.42
C ALA A 99 6.46 -20.98 -2.19
N PHE A 100 5.67 -20.93 -3.27
CA PHE A 100 4.23 -21.05 -3.19
C PHE A 100 3.79 -22.39 -2.60
N GLU A 101 4.45 -23.49 -2.99
CA GLU A 101 4.15 -24.84 -2.49
C GLU A 101 4.42 -24.99 -0.99
N ASP A 102 5.34 -24.22 -0.43
CA ASP A 102 5.67 -24.25 0.99
C ASP A 102 4.76 -23.35 1.85
N THR A 103 3.94 -22.50 1.22
CA THR A 103 3.15 -21.48 1.91
C THR A 103 1.78 -22.03 2.30
N ASP A 104 1.45 -22.03 3.59
CA ASP A 104 0.14 -22.46 4.10
C ASP A 104 -1.02 -21.57 3.60
N GLU A 105 -2.20 -22.16 3.39
CA GLU A 105 -3.40 -21.43 2.93
C GLU A 105 -3.83 -20.30 3.87
N GLY A 106 -3.54 -20.43 5.17
CA GLY A 106 -3.79 -19.37 6.15
C GLY A 106 -3.04 -18.07 5.82
N GLU A 107 -1.83 -18.17 5.26
CA GLU A 107 -1.07 -17.01 4.78
C GLU A 107 -1.71 -16.41 3.52
N TRP A 108 -2.29 -17.25 2.66
CA TRP A 108 -2.99 -16.78 1.46
C TRP A 108 -4.17 -15.91 1.85
N GLN A 109 -4.99 -16.44 2.75
CA GLN A 109 -6.15 -15.74 3.29
C GLN A 109 -5.73 -14.43 3.96
N ARG A 110 -4.71 -14.47 4.84
CA ARG A 110 -4.19 -13.28 5.54
C ARG A 110 -3.73 -12.17 4.60
N VAL A 111 -2.95 -12.51 3.57
CA VAL A 111 -2.43 -11.54 2.60
C VAL A 111 -3.55 -10.96 1.74
N LEU A 112 -4.44 -11.79 1.22
CA LEU A 112 -5.57 -11.34 0.40
C LEU A 112 -6.60 -10.54 1.23
N ASP A 113 -6.89 -10.96 2.45
CA ASP A 113 -7.79 -10.25 3.36
C ASP A 113 -7.29 -8.85 3.68
N THR A 114 -5.99 -8.73 3.94
CA THR A 114 -5.39 -7.44 4.29
C THR A 114 -5.27 -6.53 3.07
N ASN A 115 -4.62 -7.03 2.00
CA ASN A 115 -4.19 -6.19 0.88
C ASN A 115 -5.31 -5.88 -0.10
N LEU A 116 -6.31 -6.76 -0.24
CA LEU A 116 -7.40 -6.63 -1.21
C LEU A 116 -8.73 -6.40 -0.51
N LEU A 117 -9.20 -7.38 0.28
CA LEU A 117 -10.54 -7.32 0.85
C LEU A 117 -10.67 -6.19 1.87
N GLY A 118 -9.61 -5.85 2.61
CA GLY A 118 -9.59 -4.70 3.50
C GLY A 118 -9.81 -3.37 2.78
N ALA A 119 -9.15 -3.17 1.63
CA ALA A 119 -9.36 -2.00 0.79
C ALA A 119 -10.79 -1.96 0.22
N MET A 120 -11.31 -3.10 -0.24
CA MET A 120 -12.70 -3.23 -0.73
C MET A 120 -13.74 -2.92 0.36
N ARG A 121 -13.56 -3.46 1.57
CA ARG A 121 -14.45 -3.25 2.72
C ARG A 121 -14.56 -1.77 3.06
N LEU A 122 -13.43 -1.09 3.23
CA LEU A 122 -13.42 0.34 3.53
C LEU A 122 -14.00 1.17 2.40
N THR A 123 -13.64 0.85 1.15
CA THR A 123 -14.18 1.54 -0.03
C THR A 123 -15.71 1.43 -0.07
N LYS A 124 -16.26 0.25 0.17
CA LYS A 124 -17.72 0.04 0.25
C LYS A 124 -18.39 0.91 1.32
N LEU A 125 -17.73 1.11 2.45
CA LEU A 125 -18.24 1.93 3.56
C LEU A 125 -18.18 3.45 3.26
N VAL A 126 -17.11 3.92 2.61
CA VAL A 126 -16.93 5.37 2.33
C VAL A 126 -17.63 5.84 1.06
N LEU A 127 -17.88 4.96 0.10
CA LEU A 127 -18.47 5.31 -1.20
C LEU A 127 -19.83 6.01 -1.11
N PRO A 128 -20.78 5.60 -0.25
CA PRO A 128 -22.06 6.31 -0.09
C PRO A 128 -21.87 7.79 0.27
N VAL A 129 -20.91 8.09 1.15
CA VAL A 129 -20.58 9.47 1.56
C VAL A 129 -19.99 10.24 0.39
N MET A 130 -18.95 9.71 -0.26
CA MET A 130 -18.31 10.36 -1.41
C MET A 130 -19.28 10.58 -2.59
N ARG A 131 -20.18 9.62 -2.83
CA ARG A 131 -21.22 9.70 -3.85
C ARG A 131 -22.23 10.82 -3.54
N ALA A 132 -22.69 10.93 -2.28
CA ALA A 132 -23.59 12.00 -1.85
C ALA A 132 -22.92 13.38 -1.96
N GLN A 133 -21.62 13.47 -1.67
CA GLN A 133 -20.81 14.68 -1.84
C GLN A 133 -20.59 15.07 -3.30
N ARG A 134 -20.79 14.12 -4.25
CA ARG A 134 -20.38 14.24 -5.66
C ARG A 134 -18.89 14.54 -5.83
N SER A 135 -18.09 14.13 -4.85
CA SER A 135 -16.65 14.33 -4.78
C SER A 135 -16.01 13.33 -3.82
N GLY A 136 -14.86 12.79 -4.20
CA GLY A 136 -14.04 11.96 -3.32
C GLY A 136 -12.82 11.40 -4.04
N ARG A 137 -11.82 10.97 -3.28
CA ARG A 137 -10.59 10.35 -3.81
C ARG A 137 -10.30 9.05 -3.10
N LEU A 138 -10.18 7.97 -3.88
CA LEU A 138 -9.77 6.66 -3.41
C LEU A 138 -8.33 6.42 -3.88
N LEU A 139 -7.38 6.36 -2.94
CA LEU A 139 -6.00 6.03 -3.23
C LEU A 139 -5.66 4.65 -2.68
N PHE A 140 -5.11 3.80 -3.53
CA PHE A 140 -4.66 2.47 -3.15
C PHE A 140 -3.14 2.41 -3.30
N VAL A 141 -2.44 2.09 -2.22
CA VAL A 141 -1.00 1.86 -2.25
C VAL A 141 -0.75 0.44 -2.75
N SER A 142 -0.46 0.35 -4.04
CA SER A 142 -0.06 -0.86 -4.76
C SER A 142 1.44 -1.13 -4.52
N SER A 143 2.17 -1.56 -5.54
CA SER A 143 3.61 -1.83 -5.55
C SER A 143 4.08 -2.00 -6.99
N ASP A 144 5.35 -1.76 -7.25
CA ASP A 144 6.03 -2.21 -8.47
C ASP A 144 5.85 -3.71 -8.78
N SER A 145 5.62 -4.54 -7.75
CA SER A 145 5.30 -5.97 -7.83
C SER A 145 3.95 -6.26 -8.50
N ALA A 146 3.13 -5.22 -8.74
CA ALA A 146 1.93 -5.29 -9.57
C ALA A 146 2.21 -5.20 -11.08
N ARG A 147 3.48 -5.06 -11.49
CA ARG A 147 3.87 -4.90 -12.90
C ARG A 147 4.53 -6.13 -13.50
N TYR A 148 5.19 -6.94 -12.69
CA TYR A 148 5.81 -8.19 -13.12
C TYR A 148 5.92 -9.17 -11.94
N GLY A 149 6.14 -10.45 -12.22
CA GLY A 149 6.28 -11.46 -11.18
C GLY A 149 7.65 -11.43 -10.52
N ASN A 150 7.66 -11.33 -9.18
CA ASN A 150 8.87 -11.43 -8.37
C ASN A 150 9.04 -12.85 -7.83
N PRO A 151 10.18 -13.52 -8.10
CA PRO A 151 10.47 -14.84 -7.53
C PRO A 151 10.42 -14.81 -5.99
N GLY A 152 9.83 -15.84 -5.39
CA GLY A 152 9.67 -15.92 -3.93
C GLY A 152 8.58 -15.00 -3.35
N LEU A 153 7.84 -14.26 -4.17
CA LEU A 153 6.79 -13.32 -3.75
C LEU A 153 5.48 -13.52 -4.55
N SER A 154 5.20 -14.74 -5.02
CA SER A 154 4.04 -15.02 -5.89
C SER A 154 2.71 -14.58 -5.25
N LEU A 155 2.51 -14.87 -3.96
CA LEU A 155 1.31 -14.50 -3.22
C LEU A 155 1.17 -12.98 -3.05
N TYR A 156 2.26 -12.30 -2.67
CA TYR A 156 2.26 -10.84 -2.56
C TYR A 156 1.97 -10.17 -3.91
N CYS A 157 2.62 -10.63 -4.99
CA CYS A 157 2.35 -10.16 -6.35
C CYS A 157 0.87 -10.37 -6.70
N ALA A 158 0.32 -11.57 -6.49
CA ALA A 158 -1.09 -11.86 -6.76
C ALA A 158 -2.02 -10.87 -6.06
N SER A 159 -1.77 -10.54 -4.78
CA SER A 159 -2.57 -9.59 -4.03
C SER A 159 -2.53 -8.16 -4.60
N LYS A 160 -1.36 -7.70 -5.07
CA LYS A 160 -1.19 -6.35 -5.62
C LYS A 160 -1.73 -6.24 -7.04
N TRP A 161 -1.57 -7.28 -7.86
CA TRP A 161 -2.25 -7.36 -9.17
C TRP A 161 -3.77 -7.38 -9.03
N ALA A 162 -4.31 -8.14 -8.07
CA ALA A 162 -5.75 -8.19 -7.80
C ALA A 162 -6.28 -6.82 -7.35
N LEU A 163 -5.53 -6.11 -6.50
CA LEU A 163 -5.88 -4.75 -6.06
C LEU A 163 -5.95 -3.79 -7.25
N GLU A 164 -4.98 -3.83 -8.17
CA GLU A 164 -5.01 -2.96 -9.36
C GLU A 164 -6.14 -3.31 -10.33
N GLY A 165 -6.36 -4.60 -10.61
CA GLY A 165 -7.42 -5.02 -11.53
C GLY A 165 -8.81 -4.63 -11.02
N TRP A 166 -9.03 -4.78 -9.71
CA TRP A 166 -10.26 -4.31 -9.07
C TRP A 166 -10.38 -2.79 -9.10
N ALA A 167 -9.32 -2.05 -8.71
CA ALA A 167 -9.34 -0.60 -8.68
C ALA A 167 -9.54 0.03 -10.07
N GLU A 168 -9.00 -0.58 -11.12
CA GLU A 168 -9.19 -0.15 -12.51
C GLU A 168 -10.65 -0.32 -12.95
N SER A 169 -11.27 -1.44 -12.59
CA SER A 169 -12.71 -1.66 -12.86
C SER A 169 -13.57 -0.68 -12.07
N LEU A 170 -13.28 -0.51 -10.77
CA LEU A 170 -13.98 0.41 -9.87
C LEU A 170 -13.96 1.85 -10.38
N ALA A 171 -12.85 2.29 -10.99
CA ALA A 171 -12.71 3.66 -11.48
C ALA A 171 -13.84 4.07 -12.46
N TYR A 172 -14.25 3.15 -13.34
CA TYR A 172 -15.37 3.38 -14.26
C TYR A 172 -16.72 3.48 -13.54
N GLU A 173 -16.91 2.69 -12.48
CA GLU A 173 -18.16 2.65 -11.71
C GLU A 173 -18.38 3.94 -10.91
N VAL A 174 -17.30 4.53 -10.39
CA VAL A 174 -17.38 5.65 -9.45
C VAL A 174 -17.20 7.03 -10.10
N GLU A 175 -16.61 7.10 -11.31
CA GLU A 175 -16.40 8.33 -12.05
C GLU A 175 -17.69 9.16 -12.26
N PRO A 176 -18.85 8.59 -12.64
CA PRO A 176 -20.10 9.35 -12.81
C PRO A 176 -20.59 10.06 -11.54
N PHE A 177 -20.04 9.67 -10.38
CA PHE A 177 -20.34 10.29 -9.08
C PHE A 177 -19.30 11.31 -8.63
N GLY A 178 -18.33 11.67 -9.48
CA GLY A 178 -17.28 12.63 -9.15
C GLY A 178 -16.19 12.07 -8.23
N VAL A 179 -16.17 10.75 -8.03
CA VAL A 179 -15.13 10.05 -7.25
C VAL A 179 -14.00 9.63 -8.17
N ARG A 180 -12.76 9.82 -7.74
CA ARG A 180 -11.55 9.49 -8.51
C ARG A 180 -10.77 8.39 -7.82
N VAL A 181 -10.27 7.44 -8.61
CA VAL A 181 -9.38 6.37 -8.15
C VAL A 181 -7.95 6.67 -8.60
N VAL A 182 -6.98 6.47 -7.71
CA VAL A 182 -5.55 6.55 -8.01
C VAL A 182 -4.81 5.37 -7.39
N LEU A 183 -3.98 4.73 -8.19
CA LEU A 183 -2.99 3.75 -7.75
C LEU A 183 -1.66 4.46 -7.49
N VAL A 184 -1.09 4.21 -6.32
CA VAL A 184 0.29 4.61 -6.01
C VAL A 184 1.14 3.35 -6.07
N GLU A 185 2.20 3.37 -6.86
CA GLU A 185 3.08 2.21 -7.12
C GLU A 185 4.50 2.53 -6.61
N PRO A 186 4.79 2.31 -5.32
CA PRO A 186 6.14 2.46 -4.79
C PRO A 186 7.06 1.33 -5.26
N GLY A 187 8.34 1.66 -5.46
CA GLY A 187 9.44 0.71 -5.56
C GLY A 187 9.98 0.30 -4.19
N ASN A 188 11.30 0.15 -4.07
CA ASN A 188 11.91 -0.22 -2.80
C ASN A 188 12.10 0.96 -1.83
N TYR A 189 11.49 0.85 -0.65
CA TYR A 189 11.50 1.87 0.39
C TYR A 189 11.82 1.26 1.76
N ASP A 190 12.58 1.99 2.56
CA ASP A 190 13.00 1.57 3.89
C ASP A 190 11.81 1.55 4.85
N THR A 191 11.20 0.38 4.97
CA THR A 191 10.04 0.14 5.81
C THR A 191 10.14 -1.25 6.45
N ALA A 192 9.51 -1.42 7.60
CA ALA A 192 9.53 -2.69 8.32
C ALA A 192 8.72 -3.81 7.64
N ILE A 193 8.13 -3.60 6.46
CA ILE A 193 7.31 -4.64 5.81
C ILE A 193 8.12 -5.91 5.56
N TRP A 194 9.38 -5.80 5.15
CA TRP A 194 10.22 -6.95 4.84
C TRP A 194 10.84 -7.63 6.07
N SER A 195 11.00 -6.90 7.18
CA SER A 195 11.49 -7.45 8.45
C SER A 195 10.38 -8.05 9.32
N THR A 196 9.12 -7.73 9.03
CA THR A 196 7.94 -8.25 9.74
C THR A 196 7.13 -9.27 8.93
N THR A 197 7.50 -9.49 7.67
CA THR A 197 6.89 -10.49 6.80
C THR A 197 7.40 -11.88 7.14
N PRO A 198 6.52 -12.86 7.39
CA PRO A 198 6.91 -14.26 7.51
C PRO A 198 7.66 -14.72 6.25
N ARG A 199 8.79 -15.39 6.46
CA ARG A 199 9.53 -16.10 5.40
C ARG A 199 9.34 -17.59 5.59
N VAL A 200 8.71 -18.22 4.60
CA VAL A 200 8.43 -19.65 4.60
C VAL A 200 9.48 -20.34 3.73
N THR A 201 10.53 -20.83 4.39
CA THR A 201 11.70 -21.47 3.77
C THR A 201 12.06 -22.75 4.53
N PRO A 202 11.29 -23.85 4.40
CA PRO A 202 11.63 -25.11 5.04
C PRO A 202 13.02 -25.58 4.58
N PRO A 203 13.91 -26.06 5.48
CA PRO A 203 15.26 -26.49 5.10
C PRO A 203 15.29 -27.61 4.05
N ASP A 204 14.31 -28.50 4.08
CA ASP A 204 14.18 -29.65 3.16
C ASP A 204 13.36 -29.32 1.91
N SER A 205 12.98 -28.04 1.71
CA SER A 205 12.22 -27.62 0.54
C SER A 205 13.05 -27.78 -0.73
N PRO A 206 12.49 -28.33 -1.82
CA PRO A 206 13.16 -28.36 -3.13
C PRO A 206 13.43 -26.95 -3.68
N TYR A 207 12.81 -25.91 -3.11
CA TYR A 207 13.00 -24.52 -3.50
C TYR A 207 14.06 -23.78 -2.68
N ALA A 208 14.67 -24.41 -1.66
CA ALA A 208 15.61 -23.75 -0.76
C ALA A 208 16.77 -23.05 -1.50
N GLY A 209 17.35 -23.69 -2.52
CA GLY A 209 18.42 -23.09 -3.33
C GLY A 209 17.95 -21.90 -4.20
N LEU A 210 16.72 -21.94 -4.71
CA LEU A 210 16.10 -20.84 -5.45
C LEU A 210 15.87 -19.65 -4.51
N LEU A 211 15.28 -19.91 -3.34
CA LEU A 211 14.98 -18.88 -2.35
C LEU A 211 16.27 -18.25 -1.83
N ALA A 212 17.28 -19.04 -1.46
CA ALA A 212 18.59 -18.52 -1.04
C ALA A 212 19.27 -17.64 -2.11
N THR A 213 19.07 -17.94 -3.39
CA THR A 213 19.59 -17.11 -4.50
C THR A 213 18.86 -15.75 -4.54
N VAL A 214 17.54 -15.76 -4.40
CA VAL A 214 16.72 -14.54 -4.35
C VAL A 214 17.02 -13.72 -3.10
N GLU A 215 17.16 -14.36 -1.94
CA GLU A 215 17.45 -13.69 -0.67
C GLU A 215 18.78 -12.97 -0.70
N ARG A 216 19.81 -13.60 -1.26
CA ARG A 216 21.10 -12.94 -1.48
C ARG A 216 20.98 -11.68 -2.34
N PHE A 217 20.21 -11.75 -3.43
CA PHE A 217 19.92 -10.56 -4.24
C PHE A 217 19.20 -9.48 -3.42
N VAL A 218 18.22 -9.86 -2.59
CA VAL A 218 17.52 -8.91 -1.73
C VAL A 218 18.48 -8.24 -0.75
N GLU A 219 19.36 -9.00 -0.10
CA GLU A 219 20.30 -8.49 0.91
C GLU A 219 21.44 -7.65 0.31
N GLU A 220 22.05 -8.12 -0.78
CA GLU A 220 23.23 -7.49 -1.37
C GLU A 220 22.87 -6.31 -2.29
N GLU A 221 21.73 -6.38 -2.98
CA GLU A 221 21.40 -5.45 -4.07
C GLU A 221 20.12 -4.65 -3.80
N HIS A 222 19.10 -5.24 -3.17
CA HIS A 222 17.81 -4.57 -2.99
C HIS A 222 17.80 -3.68 -1.74
N LEU A 223 17.98 -4.24 -0.54
CA LEU A 223 17.92 -3.52 0.74
C LEU A 223 18.87 -2.32 0.82
N PRO A 224 20.13 -2.37 0.34
CA PRO A 224 21.03 -1.21 0.37
C PRO A 224 20.57 -0.04 -0.52
N ARG A 225 19.65 -0.29 -1.45
CA ARG A 225 19.09 0.73 -2.36
C ARG A 225 17.73 1.25 -1.90
N SER A 226 17.24 0.83 -0.73
CA SER A 226 15.98 1.30 -0.14
C SER A 226 15.98 2.83 -0.01
N ARG A 227 14.88 3.45 -0.43
CA ARG A 227 14.71 4.92 -0.40
C ARG A 227 13.94 5.39 0.82
N ASP A 228 13.93 6.69 1.05
CA ASP A 228 13.18 7.33 2.14
C ASP A 228 11.66 7.26 1.89
N PRO A 229 10.87 6.63 2.79
CA PRO A 229 9.40 6.51 2.66
C PRO A 229 8.67 7.86 2.56
N ARG A 230 9.28 8.97 2.99
CA ARG A 230 8.73 10.33 2.81
C ARG A 230 8.48 10.69 1.35
N GLU A 231 9.22 10.09 0.40
CA GLU A 231 8.95 10.30 -1.03
C GLU A 231 7.56 9.82 -1.44
N VAL A 232 7.09 8.70 -0.86
CA VAL A 232 5.74 8.17 -1.11
C VAL A 232 4.69 9.08 -0.49
N GLY A 233 4.91 9.54 0.75
CA GLY A 233 4.00 10.51 1.38
C GLY A 233 3.82 11.78 0.54
N ARG A 234 4.92 12.34 0.02
CA ARG A 234 4.88 13.49 -0.90
C ARG A 234 4.12 13.18 -2.19
N ALA A 235 4.33 12.00 -2.78
CA ALA A 235 3.65 11.59 -4.00
C ALA A 235 2.13 11.44 -3.78
N VAL A 236 1.72 10.82 -2.68
CA VAL A 236 0.31 10.71 -2.27
C VAL A 236 -0.32 12.09 -2.10
N ALA A 237 0.35 12.99 -1.38
CA ALA A 237 -0.15 14.34 -1.16
C ALA A 237 -0.28 15.15 -2.47
N CYS A 238 0.68 15.03 -3.38
CA CYS A 238 0.60 15.64 -4.71
C CYS A 238 -0.56 15.05 -5.53
N ALA A 239 -0.77 13.73 -5.49
CA ALA A 239 -1.89 13.09 -6.18
C ALA A 239 -3.25 13.53 -5.61
N LEU A 240 -3.34 13.72 -4.31
CA LEU A 240 -4.53 14.25 -3.62
C LEU A 240 -4.80 15.73 -3.89
N ALA A 241 -3.76 16.53 -4.13
CA ALA A 241 -3.91 17.95 -4.46
C ALA A 241 -4.18 18.20 -5.97
N ALA A 242 -3.74 17.29 -6.85
CA ALA A 242 -3.88 17.48 -8.29
C ALA A 242 -5.36 17.49 -8.72
N GLY A 243 -5.79 18.43 -9.58
CA GLY A 243 -7.16 18.45 -10.10
C GLY A 243 -7.51 17.22 -10.96
N ARG A 244 -6.52 16.69 -11.69
CA ARG A 244 -6.61 15.48 -12.52
C ARG A 244 -5.36 14.63 -12.33
N PRO A 245 -5.25 13.88 -11.21
CA PRO A 245 -4.09 13.01 -11.01
C PRO A 245 -4.07 11.90 -12.08
N PRO A 246 -2.89 11.42 -12.49
CA PRO A 246 -2.81 10.22 -13.32
C PRO A 246 -3.39 9.04 -12.53
N PHE A 247 -4.00 8.09 -13.24
CA PHE A 247 -4.56 6.88 -12.60
C PHE A 247 -3.48 6.07 -11.86
N ARG A 248 -2.22 6.09 -12.33
CA ARG A 248 -1.08 5.40 -11.72
C ARG A 248 0.05 6.38 -11.45
N VAL A 249 0.52 6.40 -10.21
CA VAL A 249 1.62 7.24 -9.71
C VAL A 249 2.79 6.34 -9.31
N THR A 250 3.77 6.17 -10.19
CA THR A 250 5.00 5.43 -9.90
C THR A 250 5.94 6.26 -9.02
N VAL A 251 6.41 5.70 -7.91
CA VAL A 251 7.30 6.40 -6.97
C VAL A 251 8.65 5.68 -6.86
N GLY A 252 9.72 6.38 -7.20
CA GLY A 252 11.08 5.84 -7.25
C GLY A 252 11.50 5.28 -8.62
N PRO A 253 12.81 5.10 -8.85
CA PRO A 253 13.35 4.56 -10.10
C PRO A 253 12.94 3.10 -10.34
N ASP A 254 12.88 2.28 -9.28
CA ASP A 254 12.52 0.86 -9.40
C ASP A 254 11.09 0.68 -9.91
N ALA A 255 10.13 1.46 -9.39
CA ALA A 255 8.76 1.46 -9.89
C ALA A 255 8.65 1.89 -11.36
N ARG A 256 9.48 2.85 -11.79
CA ARG A 256 9.52 3.27 -13.20
C ARG A 256 10.09 2.16 -14.09
N LEU A 257 11.14 1.49 -13.64
CA LEU A 257 11.69 0.33 -14.35
C LEU A 257 10.66 -0.81 -14.42
N ALA A 258 9.99 -1.10 -13.31
CA ALA A 258 8.91 -2.09 -13.25
C ALA A 258 7.78 -1.79 -14.24
N ALA A 259 7.35 -0.53 -14.32
CA ALA A 259 6.32 -0.10 -15.27
C ALA A 259 6.75 -0.31 -16.75
N VAL A 260 8.04 -0.21 -17.06
CA VAL A 260 8.58 -0.57 -18.38
C VAL A 260 8.61 -2.08 -18.57
N LEU A 261 9.17 -2.82 -17.61
CA LEU A 261 9.29 -4.29 -17.67
C LEU A 261 7.93 -4.99 -17.79
N GLY A 262 6.89 -4.47 -17.12
CA GLY A 262 5.54 -5.01 -17.18
C GLY A 262 4.84 -4.85 -18.53
N ARG A 263 5.41 -4.06 -19.45
CA ARG A 263 4.90 -3.89 -20.82
C ARG A 263 5.64 -4.73 -21.86
N LEU A 264 6.75 -5.36 -21.48
CA LEU A 264 7.53 -6.20 -22.38
C LEU A 264 6.89 -7.58 -22.54
N PRO A 265 7.13 -8.28 -23.67
CA PRO A 265 6.76 -9.68 -23.80
C PRO A 265 7.36 -10.52 -22.66
N TYR A 266 6.60 -11.48 -22.15
CA TYR A 266 7.00 -12.29 -20.99
C TYR A 266 8.41 -12.87 -21.09
N ARG A 267 8.85 -13.34 -22.27
CA ARG A 267 10.21 -13.88 -22.45
C ARG A 267 11.31 -12.86 -22.14
N ALA A 268 11.11 -11.60 -22.53
CA ALA A 268 12.06 -10.52 -22.26
C ALA A 268 12.06 -10.16 -20.77
N THR A 269 10.88 -10.02 -20.17
CA THR A 269 10.73 -9.77 -18.72
C THR A 269 11.34 -10.89 -17.90
N ALA A 270 11.06 -12.15 -18.22
CA ALA A 270 11.61 -13.32 -17.54
C ALA A 270 13.14 -13.39 -17.66
N ALA A 271 13.70 -13.08 -18.83
CA ALA A 271 15.16 -13.02 -19.01
C ALA A 271 15.80 -11.91 -18.16
N ALA A 272 15.18 -10.74 -18.09
CA ALA A 272 15.63 -9.63 -17.25
C ALA A 272 15.57 -10.00 -15.77
N VAL A 273 14.43 -10.51 -15.29
CA VAL A 273 14.24 -10.94 -13.89
C VAL A 273 15.27 -12.00 -13.50
N ARG A 274 15.45 -13.06 -14.29
CA ARG A 274 16.44 -14.11 -14.00
C ARG A 274 17.88 -13.57 -13.94
N ARG A 275 18.20 -12.55 -14.74
CA ARG A 275 19.51 -11.88 -14.69
C ARG A 275 19.67 -11.06 -13.42
N LEU A 276 18.70 -10.20 -13.12
CA LEU A 276 18.70 -9.33 -11.94
C LEU A 276 18.78 -10.14 -10.64
N THR A 277 17.96 -11.18 -10.50
CA THR A 277 17.87 -11.98 -9.26
C THR A 277 18.92 -13.10 -9.17
N GLY A 278 19.86 -13.19 -10.12
CA GLY A 278 20.86 -14.27 -10.13
C GLY A 278 20.34 -15.66 -10.56
N LEU A 279 19.03 -15.85 -10.71
CA LEU A 279 18.42 -17.14 -11.06
C LEU A 279 18.82 -17.71 -12.43
N HIS A 280 19.39 -16.90 -13.33
CA HIS A 280 19.98 -17.40 -14.57
C HIS A 280 21.17 -18.36 -14.36
N ARG A 281 21.78 -18.35 -13.17
CA ARG A 281 22.89 -19.25 -12.78
C ARG A 281 22.43 -20.43 -11.93
N TRP A 282 21.22 -20.38 -11.39
CA TRP A 282 20.67 -21.42 -10.53
C TRP A 282 20.22 -22.63 -11.35
N ARG A 283 20.49 -23.82 -10.83
CA ARG A 283 19.95 -25.10 -11.31
C ARG A 283 19.49 -25.90 -10.08
N PRO A 284 18.35 -26.61 -10.15
CA PRO A 284 17.88 -27.49 -9.09
C PRO A 284 18.84 -28.64 -8.84
#